data_AF-A0A3N9XFT3-F1
#
_entry.id   AF-A0A3N9XFT3-F1
#
_cell.length_a   1.000
_cell.length_b   1.000
_cell.length_c   1.000
_cell.angle_alpha   90.00
_cell.angle_beta   90.00
_cell.angle_gamma   90.00
#
_symmetry.space_group_name_H-M   'P 1'
#
loop_
_entity.id
_entity.type
_entity.pdbx_description
1 polymer ?
#
loop_
_entity_poly.entity_id
_entity_poly.type
_entity_poly.pdbx_seq_one_letter_code
_entity_poly.pdbx_strand_id
1 'polypeptide(L)'
;TCVIGDYGALDMRLMSRVLDNLLNNALRYSHTTVQVSLLLDGSQATLIVEDDGPGIEADARERVFEPFVRLDPSRDRATGGCGLGLAIVHSIALAMGGSVVCDESELGGAKFSFRWPVWHAMPDMTAA
;
A
#
# COMPACT_ATOMS: atom_id res chain seq x y z
N THR A 1 26.22 14.19 11.46
CA THR A 1 26.15 12.73 11.65
C THR A 1 24.77 12.42 12.16
N CYS A 2 23.88 11.96 11.29
CA CYS A 2 22.48 11.70 11.65
C CYS A 2 22.42 10.34 12.36
N VAL A 3 22.01 10.33 13.62
CA VAL A 3 21.75 9.11 14.37
C VAL A 3 20.24 9.09 14.59
N ILE A 4 19.52 8.35 13.75
CA ILE A 4 18.08 8.07 13.84
C ILE A 4 17.93 6.58 13.56
N GLY A 5 17.21 5.90 14.46
CA GLY A 5 17.20 4.46 14.65
C GLY A 5 16.84 3.62 13.43
N ASP A 6 17.38 2.40 13.48
CA ASP A 6 17.22 1.29 12.57
C ASP A 6 15.76 1.00 12.19
N TYR A 7 15.33 1.50 11.03
CA TYR A 7 14.28 0.89 10.23
C TYR A 7 14.97 0.20 9.06
N GLY A 8 15.06 -1.13 9.06
CA GLY A 8 15.78 -1.90 8.04
C GLY A 8 15.60 -1.36 6.62
N ALA A 9 16.65 -0.70 6.10
CA ALA A 9 16.76 -0.07 4.79
C ALA A 9 15.42 0.35 4.13
N LEU A 10 14.61 1.17 4.82
CA LEU A 10 13.38 1.71 4.24
C LEU A 10 13.71 2.93 3.37
N ASP A 11 13.50 2.86 2.06
CA ASP A 11 13.53 4.05 1.22
C ASP A 11 12.23 4.85 1.43
N MET A 12 12.34 5.94 2.21
CA MET A 12 11.22 6.82 2.54
C MET A 12 10.53 7.39 1.28
N ARG A 13 11.25 7.55 0.17
CA ARG A 13 10.65 8.03 -1.09
C ARG A 13 9.75 6.97 -1.71
N LEU A 14 10.14 5.70 -1.65
CA LEU A 14 9.31 4.59 -2.11
C LEU A 14 8.06 4.44 -1.25
N MET A 15 8.19 4.58 0.07
CA MET A 15 7.03 4.53 0.98
C MET A 15 6.08 5.70 0.82
N SER A 16 6.58 6.92 0.61
CA SER A 16 5.72 8.04 0.22
C SER A 16 4.93 7.71 -1.03
N ARG A 17 5.57 7.15 -2.07
CA ARG A 17 4.87 6.76 -3.31
C ARG A 17 3.82 5.68 -3.08
N VAL A 18 4.11 4.67 -2.25
CA VAL A 18 3.13 3.63 -1.92
C VAL A 18 1.92 4.26 -1.25
N LEU A 19 2.15 5.05 -0.21
CA LEU A 19 1.08 5.72 0.54
C LEU A 19 0.27 6.66 -0.34
N ASP A 20 0.93 7.49 -1.15
CA ASP A 20 0.26 8.44 -2.06
C ASP A 20 -0.64 7.70 -3.06
N ASN A 21 -0.17 6.59 -3.64
CA ASN A 21 -0.97 5.83 -4.60
C ASN A 21 -2.17 5.15 -3.94
N LEU A 22 -1.97 4.52 -2.77
CA LEU A 22 -3.06 3.87 -2.05
C LEU A 22 -4.09 4.88 -1.52
N LEU A 23 -3.64 5.99 -0.94
CA LEU A 23 -4.54 7.04 -0.44
C LEU A 23 -5.29 7.74 -1.54
N ASN A 24 -4.63 8.11 -2.65
CA ASN A 24 -5.34 8.71 -3.78
C ASN A 24 -6.37 7.76 -4.38
N ASN A 25 -6.08 6.45 -4.39
CA ASN A 25 -7.05 5.44 -4.79
C ASN A 25 -8.26 5.45 -3.84
N ALA A 26 -8.01 5.30 -2.54
CA ALA A 26 -9.06 5.29 -1.52
C ALA A 26 -9.92 6.57 -1.55
N LEU A 27 -9.31 7.76 -1.55
CA LEU A 27 -10.03 9.04 -1.59
C LEU A 27 -10.86 9.24 -2.87
N ARG A 28 -10.46 8.62 -3.98
CA ARG A 28 -11.18 8.73 -5.26
C ARG A 28 -12.43 7.85 -5.29
N TYR A 29 -12.40 6.72 -4.59
CA TYR A 29 -13.47 5.71 -4.65
C TYR A 29 -14.31 5.61 -3.37
N SER A 30 -13.81 6.11 -2.24
CA SER A 30 -14.54 6.18 -0.97
C SER A 30 -15.82 7.00 -1.11
N HIS A 31 -16.82 6.65 -0.33
CA HIS A 31 -18.01 7.48 -0.14
C HIS A 31 -17.74 8.59 0.87
N THR A 32 -17.21 8.23 2.04
CA THR A 32 -17.00 9.18 3.15
C THR A 32 -15.75 8.91 3.96
N THR A 33 -15.33 7.64 4.06
CA THR A 33 -14.37 7.21 5.06
C THR A 33 -13.20 6.49 4.40
N VAL A 34 -12.00 6.92 4.79
CA VAL A 34 -10.75 6.23 4.50
C VAL A 34 -10.05 5.97 5.82
N GLN A 35 -9.64 4.73 6.05
CA GLN A 35 -8.89 4.32 7.24
C GLN A 35 -7.50 3.86 6.83
N VAL A 36 -6.49 4.33 7.58
CA VAL A 36 -5.09 3.92 7.41
C VAL A 36 -4.62 3.31 8.71
N SER A 37 -4.00 2.14 8.63
CA SER A 37 -3.46 1.43 9.79
C SER A 37 -2.05 0.92 9.47
N LEU A 38 -1.19 0.90 10.48
CA LEU A 38 0.14 0.32 10.39
C LEU A 38 0.28 -0.74 11.49
N LEU A 39 0.57 -1.97 11.08
CA LEU A 39 0.78 -3.11 11.97
C LEU A 39 2.23 -3.56 11.88
N LEU A 40 2.81 -3.96 13.00
CA LEU A 40 4.12 -4.61 13.08
C LEU A 40 3.95 -5.96 13.77
N ASP A 41 4.23 -7.04 13.06
CA ASP A 41 4.26 -8.40 13.58
C ASP A 41 5.66 -8.97 13.42
N GLY A 42 6.40 -9.09 14.53
CA GLY A 42 7.81 -9.46 14.53
C GLY A 42 8.66 -8.56 13.63
N SER A 43 9.17 -9.12 12.54
CA SER A 43 9.97 -8.43 11.53
C SER A 43 9.19 -8.14 10.24
N GLN A 44 7.86 -8.08 10.28
CA GLN A 44 7.01 -7.75 9.14
C GLN A 44 6.12 -6.57 9.46
N ALA A 45 6.27 -5.48 8.71
CA ALA A 45 5.36 -4.34 8.76
C ALA A 45 4.27 -4.49 7.69
N THR A 46 3.07 -4.04 8.04
CA THR A 46 1.90 -4.02 7.15
C THR A 46 1.23 -2.65 7.20
N LEU A 47 1.26 -1.93 6.08
CA LEU A 47 0.46 -0.73 5.85
C LEU A 47 -0.87 -1.15 5.23
N ILE A 48 -1.96 -0.81 5.90
CA ILE A 48 -3.33 -1.09 5.47
C ILE A 48 -4.01 0.23 5.12
N VAL A 49 -4.62 0.29 3.93
CA VAL A 49 -5.48 1.40 3.50
C VAL A 49 -6.83 0.83 3.12
N GLU A 50 -7.87 1.28 3.79
CA GLU A 50 -9.26 0.83 3.66
C GLU A 50 -10.18 1.98 3.29
N ASP A 51 -11.18 1.73 2.46
CA ASP A 51 -12.24 2.69 2.12
C ASP A 51 -13.64 2.09 2.28
N ASP A 52 -14.64 2.97 2.31
CA ASP A 52 -16.07 2.65 2.34
C ASP A 52 -16.73 2.75 0.94
N GLY A 53 -15.95 2.66 -0.13
CA GLY A 53 -16.42 2.77 -1.51
C GLY A 53 -17.08 1.49 -2.04
N PRO A 54 -17.19 1.32 -3.36
CA PRO A 54 -17.82 0.15 -3.98
C PRO A 54 -16.98 -1.14 -3.90
N GLY A 55 -15.73 -1.05 -3.44
CA GLY A 55 -14.82 -2.20 -3.38
C GLY A 55 -14.33 -2.68 -4.76
N ILE A 56 -13.73 -3.87 -4.76
CA ILE A 56 -13.20 -4.56 -5.95
C ILE A 56 -13.70 -6.01 -5.94
N GLU A 57 -14.34 -6.41 -7.03
CA GLU A 57 -14.81 -7.78 -7.26
C GLU A 57 -13.65 -8.78 -7.17
N ALA A 58 -13.93 -9.97 -6.63
CA ALA A 58 -12.89 -10.96 -6.30
C ALA A 58 -12.02 -11.37 -7.51
N ASP A 59 -12.62 -11.48 -8.70
CA ASP A 59 -11.94 -11.83 -9.96
C ASP A 59 -11.05 -10.71 -10.51
N ALA A 60 -11.21 -9.49 -10.00
CA ALA A 60 -10.44 -8.32 -10.37
C ALA A 60 -9.31 -7.99 -9.40
N ARG A 61 -9.33 -8.51 -8.15
CA ARG A 61 -8.39 -8.14 -7.07
C ARG A 61 -6.93 -8.41 -7.38
N GLU A 62 -6.62 -9.42 -8.18
CA GLU A 62 -5.24 -9.67 -8.63
C GLU A 62 -4.87 -8.77 -9.82
N ARG A 63 -5.80 -8.59 -10.76
CA ARG A 63 -5.58 -7.84 -12.00
C ARG A 63 -5.45 -6.34 -11.81
N VAL A 64 -6.00 -5.77 -10.72
CA VAL A 64 -5.89 -4.32 -10.45
C VAL A 64 -4.44 -3.84 -10.27
N PHE A 65 -3.51 -4.76 -10.00
CA PHE A 65 -2.07 -4.44 -9.91
C PHE A 65 -1.36 -4.47 -11.27
N GLU A 66 -2.02 -4.91 -12.34
CA GLU A 66 -1.45 -4.88 -13.69
C GLU A 66 -1.42 -3.44 -14.24
N PRO A 67 -0.35 -3.06 -14.98
CA PRO A 67 -0.28 -1.75 -15.60
C PRO A 67 -1.46 -1.48 -16.53
N PHE A 68 -2.01 -0.26 -16.45
CA PHE A 68 -3.10 0.23 -17.30
C PHE A 68 -4.46 -0.45 -17.10
N VAL A 69 -4.60 -1.37 -16.14
CA VAL A 69 -5.89 -1.97 -15.80
C VAL A 69 -6.76 -0.95 -15.07
N ARG A 70 -8.02 -0.84 -15.51
CA ARG A 70 -9.06 0.02 -14.94
C ARG A 70 -10.36 -0.76 -14.89
N LEU A 71 -11.08 -0.69 -13.76
CA LEU A 71 -12.33 -1.43 -13.57
C LEU A 71 -13.56 -0.71 -14.11
N ASP A 72 -13.55 0.63 -14.16
CA ASP A 72 -14.64 1.42 -14.75
C ASP A 72 -14.11 2.57 -15.63
N PRO A 73 -14.16 2.43 -16.96
CA PRO A 73 -13.75 3.48 -17.89
C PRO A 73 -14.69 4.70 -17.93
N SER A 74 -15.92 4.57 -17.42
CA SER A 74 -17.00 5.55 -17.62
C SER A 74 -16.97 6.71 -16.62
N ARG A 75 -16.56 6.45 -15.37
CA ARG A 75 -16.41 7.46 -14.29
C ARG A 75 -15.18 8.37 -14.45
N ASP A 76 -14.40 8.16 -15.50
CA ASP A 76 -12.97 8.47 -15.53
C ASP A 76 -12.53 9.58 -16.48
N ARG A 77 -13.42 10.12 -17.33
CA ARG A 77 -13.09 11.27 -18.18
C ARG A 77 -12.80 12.56 -17.38
N ALA A 78 -13.22 12.63 -16.11
CA ALA A 78 -13.03 13.80 -15.26
C ALA A 78 -11.77 13.76 -14.36
N THR A 79 -11.15 12.60 -14.15
CA THR A 79 -10.21 12.40 -13.02
C THR A 79 -8.84 11.80 -13.42
N GLY A 80 -8.54 11.68 -14.71
CA GLY A 80 -7.16 11.79 -15.25
C GLY A 80 -6.12 10.70 -14.90
N GLY A 81 -6.44 9.66 -14.15
CA GLY A 81 -5.49 8.59 -13.80
C GLY A 81 -5.16 7.67 -14.98
N CYS A 82 -3.87 7.36 -15.20
CA CYS A 82 -3.40 6.45 -16.26
C CYS A 82 -3.45 4.95 -15.89
N GLY A 83 -3.96 4.59 -14.72
CA GLY A 83 -4.01 3.18 -14.26
C GLY A 83 -2.65 2.60 -13.87
N LEU A 84 -1.70 3.44 -13.47
CA LEU A 84 -0.36 2.99 -13.07
C LEU A 84 -0.15 2.90 -11.55
N GLY A 85 -1.05 3.49 -10.74
CA GLY A 85 -0.79 3.67 -9.32
C GLY A 85 -0.59 2.36 -8.55
N LEU A 86 -1.50 1.41 -8.71
CA LEU A 86 -1.40 0.09 -8.06
C LEU A 86 -0.27 -0.76 -8.65
N ALA A 87 0.03 -0.62 -9.94
CA ALA A 87 1.20 -1.27 -10.55
C ALA A 87 2.53 -0.78 -9.97
N ILE A 88 2.63 0.52 -9.64
CA ILE A 88 3.77 1.10 -8.93
C ILE A 88 3.86 0.51 -7.52
N VAL A 89 2.75 0.45 -6.78
CA VAL A 89 2.71 -0.15 -5.43
C VAL A 89 3.19 -1.60 -5.47
N HIS A 90 2.69 -2.39 -6.40
CA HIS A 90 3.08 -3.79 -6.57
C HIS A 90 4.58 -3.93 -6.90
N SER A 91 5.10 -3.10 -7.80
CA SER A 91 6.53 -3.09 -8.15
C SER A 91 7.42 -2.76 -6.96
N ILE A 92 7.00 -1.79 -6.12
CA ILE A 92 7.72 -1.42 -4.90
C ILE A 92 7.66 -2.55 -3.86
N ALA A 93 6.51 -3.20 -3.70
CA ALA A 93 6.36 -4.34 -2.79
C ALA A 93 7.37 -5.44 -3.12
N LEU A 94 7.45 -5.83 -4.40
CA LEU A 94 8.40 -6.83 -4.88
C LEU A 94 9.86 -6.38 -4.66
N ALA A 95 10.18 -5.11 -4.96
CA ALA A 95 11.52 -4.58 -4.77
C ALA A 95 11.98 -4.59 -3.31
N MET A 96 11.05 -4.51 -2.35
CA MET A 96 11.32 -4.57 -0.92
C MET A 96 11.28 -5.99 -0.35
N GLY A 97 11.12 -7.02 -1.19
CA GLY A 97 10.94 -8.41 -0.74
C GLY A 97 9.62 -8.62 0.00
N GLY A 98 8.64 -7.76 -0.26
CA GLY A 98 7.31 -7.74 0.35
C GLY A 98 6.21 -8.22 -0.59
N SER A 99 4.97 -7.86 -0.26
CA SER A 99 3.78 -8.14 -1.09
C SER A 99 2.72 -7.06 -0.92
N VAL A 100 1.81 -6.95 -1.87
CA VAL A 100 0.58 -6.17 -1.73
C VAL A 100 -0.59 -7.05 -2.13
N VAL A 101 -1.68 -6.99 -1.37
CA VAL A 101 -2.93 -7.70 -1.66
C VAL A 101 -4.11 -6.75 -1.55
N CYS A 102 -5.18 -7.08 -2.27
CA CYS A 102 -6.46 -6.39 -2.20
C CYS A 102 -7.52 -7.36 -1.67
N ASP A 103 -8.26 -6.93 -0.65
CA ASP A 103 -9.35 -7.68 -0.03
C ASP A 103 -10.58 -6.77 0.14
N GLU A 104 -11.64 -7.33 0.71
CA GLU A 104 -12.82 -6.57 1.15
C GLU A 104 -12.53 -5.85 2.46
N SER A 105 -12.99 -4.60 2.57
CA SER A 105 -12.89 -3.80 3.79
C SER A 105 -14.10 -4.05 4.69
N GLU A 106 -13.90 -4.04 6.01
CA GLU A 106 -15.01 -4.04 6.97
C GLU A 106 -15.87 -2.77 6.86
N LEU A 107 -15.35 -1.72 6.22
CA LEU A 107 -16.10 -0.50 5.89
C LEU A 107 -17.01 -0.67 4.66
N GLY A 108 -16.95 -1.81 3.97
CA GLY A 108 -17.75 -2.13 2.77
C GLY A 108 -17.06 -1.87 1.43
N GLY A 109 -15.89 -1.22 1.42
CA GLY A 109 -15.12 -0.94 0.20
C GLY A 109 -13.90 -1.84 0.01
N ALA A 110 -12.80 -1.27 -0.48
CA ALA A 110 -11.56 -2.02 -0.73
C ALA A 110 -10.58 -1.93 0.43
N LYS A 111 -9.82 -3.01 0.66
CA LYS A 111 -8.72 -3.09 1.64
C LYS A 111 -7.42 -3.43 0.93
N PHE A 112 -6.48 -2.49 0.90
CA PHE A 112 -5.12 -2.74 0.39
C PHE A 112 -4.16 -2.97 1.53
N SER A 113 -3.50 -4.13 1.54
CA SER A 113 -2.50 -4.50 2.55
C SER A 113 -1.11 -4.62 1.92
N PHE A 114 -0.28 -3.60 2.13
CA PHE A 114 1.12 -3.57 1.69
C PHE A 114 2.04 -4.06 2.82
N ARG A 115 2.78 -5.14 2.57
CA ARG A 115 3.60 -5.85 3.56
C ARG A 115 5.07 -5.82 3.15
N TRP A 116 5.97 -5.58 4.09
CA TRP A 116 7.41 -5.65 3.86
C TRP A 116 8.18 -6.11 5.11
N PRO A 117 9.33 -6.77 4.93
CA PRO A 117 10.20 -7.12 6.05
C PRO A 117 10.87 -5.87 6.65
N VAL A 118 10.93 -5.81 7.98
CA VAL A 118 11.67 -4.81 8.75
C VAL A 118 12.87 -5.50 9.39
N TRP A 119 14.07 -5.10 8.95
CA TRP A 119 15.31 -5.62 9.52
C TRP A 119 15.72 -4.76 10.72
N HIS A 120 15.72 -5.34 11.92
CA HIS A 120 16.39 -4.73 13.07
C HIS A 120 17.89 -5.05 12.97
N ALA A 121 18.71 -4.06 12.63
CA ALA A 121 20.13 -4.14 12.94
C ALA A 121 20.32 -3.59 14.35
N MET A 122 19.99 -4.34 15.41
CA MET A 122 20.43 -3.93 16.75
C MET A 122 21.94 -4.19 16.84
N PRO A 123 22.80 -3.18 17.07
CA PRO A 123 24.11 -3.49 17.62
C PRO A 123 23.90 -4.07 19.01
N ASP A 124 24.49 -5.24 19.28
CA ASP A 124 24.53 -5.82 20.63
C ASP A 124 25.08 -4.78 21.61
N MET A 125 24.21 -4.18 22.44
CA MET A 125 24.61 -3.25 23.50
C MET A 125 25.28 -3.95 24.69
N THR A 126 25.75 -5.19 24.54
CA THR A 126 26.46 -5.95 25.58
C THR A 126 27.96 -6.13 25.30
N ALA A 127 28.50 -5.50 24.25
CA ALA A 127 29.94 -5.54 23.96
C ALA A 127 30.58 -4.14 24.03
N ALA A 128 30.83 -3.66 25.26
CA ALA A 128 32.02 -2.91 25.68
C ALA A 128 31.87 -2.46 27.14
#